data_AF-A0A759YKX1-F1
#
_entry.id   AF-A0A759YKX1-F1
#
_cell.length_a   1.000
_cell.length_b   1.000
_cell.length_c   1.000
_cell.angle_alpha   90.00
_cell.angle_beta   90.00
_cell.angle_gamma   90.00
#
_symmetry.space_group_name_H-M   'P 1'
#
loop_
_entity.id
_entity.type
_entity.pdbx_description
1 polymer ?
#
loop_
_entity_poly.entity_id
_entity_poly.type
_entity_poly.pdbx_seq_one_letter_code
_entity_poly.pdbx_strand_id
1 'polypeptide(L)'
;MKPRCSLLLSLLALSLPAVAITTPEIIASSLSTNCIAYRVTGICYWLLCTPFGCTVKTSIKVKHNLPELVVSAWSSPGDNPWQEMAFMGTPLSGAQSGGDTHPRINNSKTRIRFKDAAAIGHPADASFFRFLNHAGYSCSSSVVPFQPYFLSSLDLLSWRSGIPEMLYPEALIPEQREVGQTGDLWGNVYPRTGALGQTHDYKAGAVTAQRTADIVTRKGQFHVYLPLVTAPRPGYWPPPPIQENVSGNHAWQMLYPRKENHCARFPDRSITDTYADRLSPAGNYTWALWRPYSCCQRRGQTFLGSTGG
;
A
#
# COMPACT_ATOMS: atom_id res chain seq x y z
N MET A 1 -65.86 -14.76 22.92
CA MET A 1 -64.38 -14.74 22.93
C MET A 1 -63.90 -14.52 21.51
N LYS A 2 -63.35 -13.34 21.18
CA LYS A 2 -62.81 -13.04 19.83
C LYS A 2 -61.30 -13.33 19.84
N PRO A 3 -60.75 -14.04 18.84
CA PRO A 3 -59.33 -14.36 18.81
C PRO A 3 -58.52 -13.11 18.45
N ARG A 4 -57.43 -12.90 19.20
CA ARG A 4 -56.46 -11.83 18.99
C ARG A 4 -55.61 -12.17 17.75
N CYS A 5 -55.55 -11.25 16.80
CA CYS A 5 -54.65 -11.30 15.67
C CYS A 5 -53.25 -10.88 16.14
N SER A 6 -52.31 -11.83 16.23
CA SER A 6 -50.90 -11.53 16.48
C SER A 6 -50.21 -11.23 15.15
N LEU A 7 -49.86 -9.97 14.91
CA LEU A 7 -48.93 -9.59 13.85
C LEU A 7 -47.52 -10.07 14.25
N LEU A 8 -47.00 -11.07 13.54
CA LEU A 8 -45.59 -11.41 13.54
C LEU A 8 -44.85 -10.36 12.69
N LEU A 9 -44.12 -9.47 13.36
CA LEU A 9 -43.17 -8.56 12.72
C LEU A 9 -41.93 -9.38 12.31
N SER A 10 -41.87 -9.79 11.04
CA SER A 10 -40.68 -10.41 10.47
C SER A 10 -39.57 -9.35 10.43
N LEU A 11 -38.59 -9.42 11.34
CA LEU A 11 -37.33 -8.69 11.19
C LEU A 11 -36.64 -9.23 9.93
N LEU A 12 -36.67 -8.46 8.83
CA LEU A 12 -35.66 -8.59 7.80
C LEU A 12 -34.32 -8.30 8.47
N ALA A 13 -33.52 -9.35 8.67
CA ALA A 13 -32.10 -9.18 8.90
C ALA A 13 -31.53 -8.52 7.62
N LEU A 14 -31.33 -7.20 7.65
CA LEU A 14 -30.40 -6.58 6.72
C LEU A 14 -29.06 -7.24 6.97
N SER A 15 -28.63 -8.11 6.06
CA SER A 15 -27.23 -8.46 5.91
C SER A 15 -26.49 -7.17 5.55
N LEU A 16 -25.93 -6.50 6.55
CA LEU A 16 -24.93 -5.45 6.33
C LEU A 16 -23.86 -6.06 5.41
N PRO A 17 -23.46 -5.38 4.31
CA PRO A 17 -22.38 -5.87 3.47
C PRO A 17 -21.13 -6.06 4.34
N ALA A 18 -20.27 -7.00 3.95
CA ALA A 18 -18.96 -7.21 4.56
C ALA A 18 -18.28 -5.86 4.82
N VAL A 19 -17.85 -5.64 6.07
CA VAL A 19 -17.49 -4.35 6.68
C VAL A 19 -16.52 -3.53 5.81
N ALA A 20 -16.99 -2.74 4.85
CA ALA A 20 -16.12 -1.88 4.06
C ALA A 20 -15.42 -0.83 4.94
N ILE A 21 -14.17 -0.49 4.63
CA ILE A 21 -13.48 0.60 5.32
C ILE A 21 -13.87 1.94 4.70
N THR A 22 -14.08 2.93 5.57
CA THR A 22 -14.47 4.29 5.20
C THR A 22 -13.27 5.24 5.15
N THR A 23 -13.40 6.32 4.38
CA THR A 23 -12.36 7.36 4.29
C THR A 23 -11.98 7.96 5.65
N PRO A 24 -12.92 8.28 6.56
CA PRO A 24 -12.57 8.74 7.91
C PRO A 24 -11.75 7.73 8.72
N GLU A 25 -12.01 6.43 8.57
CA GLU A 25 -11.23 5.38 9.26
C GLU A 25 -9.81 5.26 8.72
N ILE A 26 -9.63 5.43 7.42
CA ILE A 26 -8.30 5.51 6.76
C ILE A 26 -7.56 6.77 7.23
N ILE A 27 -8.23 7.93 7.26
CA ILE A 27 -7.61 9.16 7.78
C ILE A 27 -7.20 8.96 9.24
N ALA A 28 -8.05 8.36 10.07
CA ALA A 28 -7.73 8.08 11.47
C ALA A 28 -6.55 7.09 11.62
N SER A 29 -6.38 6.13 10.71
CA SER A 29 -5.27 5.18 10.77
C SER A 29 -3.89 5.84 10.59
N SER A 30 -3.85 7.00 9.91
CA SER A 30 -2.63 7.79 9.72
C SER A 30 -2.05 8.37 11.02
N LEU A 31 -2.80 8.35 12.12
CA LEU A 31 -2.32 8.83 13.42
C LEU A 31 -1.52 7.76 14.19
N SER A 32 -1.23 6.60 13.58
CA SER A 32 -0.41 5.55 14.20
C SER A 32 1.04 6.00 14.38
N THR A 33 1.45 6.21 15.63
CA THR A 33 2.83 6.56 16.00
C THR A 33 3.83 5.45 15.66
N ASN A 34 3.41 4.19 15.74
CA ASN A 34 4.23 3.03 15.34
C ASN A 34 4.58 3.06 13.85
N CYS A 35 3.65 3.49 13.01
CA CYS A 35 3.86 3.59 11.58
C CYS A 35 4.74 4.78 11.20
N ILE A 36 4.55 5.94 11.85
CA ILE A 36 5.31 7.16 11.57
C ILE A 36 6.82 6.96 11.82
N ALA A 37 7.21 6.20 12.86
CA ALA A 37 8.61 5.88 13.16
C ALA A 37 9.55 7.11 13.10
N TYR A 38 9.12 8.21 13.74
CA TYR A 38 9.81 9.49 13.70
C TYR A 38 11.16 9.43 14.43
N ARG A 39 12.21 9.91 13.77
CA ARG A 39 13.55 10.06 14.35
C ARG A 39 14.28 11.28 13.82
N VAL A 40 15.05 11.91 14.69
CA VAL A 40 16.08 12.89 14.30
C VAL A 40 17.34 12.12 13.95
N THR A 41 17.77 12.22 12.69
CA THR A 41 18.91 11.44 12.16
C THR A 41 20.18 12.26 12.04
N GLY A 42 20.12 13.59 12.12
CA GLY A 42 21.32 14.42 12.07
C GLY A 42 21.03 15.91 11.89
N ILE A 43 21.97 16.62 11.26
CA ILE A 43 21.93 18.08 11.08
C ILE A 43 22.21 18.42 9.61
N CYS A 44 21.48 19.40 9.08
CA CYS A 44 21.68 19.98 7.76
C CYS A 44 22.26 21.39 7.88
N TYR A 45 23.17 21.73 6.97
CA TYR A 45 23.84 23.02 6.88
C TYR A 45 23.35 23.77 5.65
N TRP A 46 22.98 25.03 5.83
CA TRP A 46 22.45 25.92 4.81
C TRP A 46 23.24 27.21 4.79
N LEU A 47 23.48 27.78 3.62
CA LEU A 47 24.01 29.13 3.48
C LEU A 47 22.84 30.10 3.36
N LEU A 48 22.76 31.05 4.29
CA LEU A 48 21.86 32.19 4.22
C LEU A 48 22.66 33.43 3.85
N CYS A 49 22.52 33.91 2.62
CA CYS A 49 23.14 35.16 2.18
C CYS A 49 22.13 36.31 2.24
N THR A 50 22.59 37.44 2.75
CA THR A 50 21.91 38.74 2.78
C THR A 50 22.83 39.78 2.13
N PRO A 51 22.35 40.99 1.81
CA PRO A 51 23.21 42.06 1.28
C PRO A 51 24.41 42.41 2.19
N PHE A 52 24.35 42.06 3.48
CA PHE A 52 25.38 42.37 4.47
C PHE A 52 26.35 41.19 4.74
N GLY A 53 26.17 40.06 4.07
CA GLY A 53 27.04 38.89 4.21
C GLY A 53 26.28 37.56 4.23
N CYS A 54 27.05 36.47 4.22
CA CYS A 54 26.52 35.10 4.27
C CYS A 54 26.81 34.45 5.62
N THR A 55 25.83 33.71 6.15
CA THR A 55 25.96 32.98 7.42
C THR A 55 25.49 31.55 7.24
N VAL A 56 26.21 30.60 7.82
CA VAL A 56 25.78 29.19 7.86
C VAL A 56 24.68 29.04 8.91
N LYS A 57 23.53 28.51 8.49
CA LYS A 57 22.39 28.15 9.33
C LYS A 57 22.27 26.63 9.40
N THR A 58 21.92 26.12 10.56
CA THR A 58 21.70 24.69 10.78
C THR A 58 20.22 24.38 10.95
N SER A 59 19.83 23.14 10.65
CA SER A 59 18.48 22.60 10.85
C SER A 59 18.57 21.12 11.19
N ILE A 60 17.58 20.58 11.89
CA ILE A 60 17.51 19.14 12.14
C ILE A 60 17.21 18.38 10.84
N LYS A 61 17.86 17.23 10.69
CA LYS A 61 17.52 16.21 9.69
C LYS A 61 16.61 15.19 10.35
N VAL A 62 15.43 14.99 9.77
CA VAL A 62 14.41 14.08 10.28
C VAL A 62 14.21 12.95 9.30
N LYS A 63 13.88 11.77 9.81
CA LYS A 63 13.47 10.61 9.05
C LYS A 63 12.23 9.99 9.69
N HIS A 64 11.18 9.82 8.91
CA HIS A 64 9.90 9.26 9.36
C HIS A 64 9.14 8.73 8.14
N ASN A 65 8.15 7.88 8.38
CA ASN A 65 7.32 7.34 7.33
C ASN A 65 6.07 8.20 7.14
N LEU A 66 5.73 8.45 5.89
CA LEU A 66 4.49 9.09 5.49
C LEU A 66 3.54 8.05 4.88
N PRO A 67 2.23 8.10 5.19
CA PRO A 67 1.25 7.28 4.51
C PRO A 67 1.06 7.83 3.10
N GLU A 68 1.40 7.03 2.09
CA GLU A 68 1.41 7.48 0.71
C GLU A 68 0.21 6.95 -0.06
N LEU A 69 -0.04 5.65 0.02
CA LEU A 69 -1.06 5.01 -0.80
C LEU A 69 -1.98 4.18 0.09
N VAL A 70 -3.25 4.15 -0.28
CA VAL A 70 -4.16 3.08 0.10
C VAL A 70 -4.16 2.09 -1.05
N VAL A 71 -3.73 0.86 -0.77
CA VAL A 71 -3.63 -0.22 -1.74
C VAL A 71 -4.68 -1.26 -1.40
N SER A 72 -5.59 -1.50 -2.34
CA SER A 72 -6.66 -2.50 -2.21
C SER A 72 -6.41 -3.67 -3.15
N ALA A 73 -6.75 -4.87 -2.69
CA ALA A 73 -6.75 -6.08 -3.51
C ALA A 73 -8.04 -6.87 -3.25
N TRP A 74 -8.76 -7.27 -4.30
CA TRP A 74 -10.08 -7.89 -4.17
C TRP A 74 -10.30 -8.99 -5.21
N SER A 75 -11.19 -9.94 -4.93
CA SER A 75 -11.42 -11.10 -5.79
C SER A 75 -12.50 -10.88 -6.85
N SER A 76 -13.59 -10.19 -6.49
CA SER A 76 -14.74 -10.00 -7.38
C SER A 76 -14.78 -8.58 -7.92
N PRO A 77 -15.10 -8.35 -9.20
CA PRO A 77 -15.12 -7.00 -9.75
C PRO A 77 -16.09 -6.09 -8.98
N GLY A 78 -15.67 -4.85 -8.71
CA GLY A 78 -16.44 -3.90 -7.89
C GLY A 78 -16.27 -4.04 -6.38
N ASP A 79 -15.63 -5.09 -5.88
CA ASP A 79 -15.50 -5.36 -4.45
C ASP A 79 -14.28 -4.67 -3.79
N ASN A 80 -13.85 -3.51 -4.30
CA ASN A 80 -12.85 -2.72 -3.58
C ASN A 80 -13.42 -2.32 -2.21
N PRO A 81 -12.81 -2.76 -1.09
CA PRO A 81 -13.42 -2.64 0.22
C PRO A 81 -13.27 -1.22 0.80
N TRP A 82 -12.63 -0.29 0.08
CA TRP A 82 -12.71 1.13 0.39
C TRP A 82 -14.02 1.71 -0.17
N GLN A 83 -14.99 1.96 0.71
CA GLN A 83 -16.37 2.26 0.36
C GLN A 83 -16.53 3.42 -0.64
N GLU A 84 -15.89 4.56 -0.39
CA GLU A 84 -16.06 5.74 -1.25
C GLU A 84 -15.31 5.60 -2.60
N MET A 85 -14.33 4.70 -2.68
CA MET A 85 -13.55 4.43 -3.89
C MET A 85 -13.95 3.11 -4.58
N ALA A 86 -15.03 2.47 -4.11
CA ALA A 86 -15.49 1.18 -4.62
C ALA A 86 -15.84 1.23 -6.12
N PHE A 87 -16.37 2.36 -6.59
CA PHE A 87 -16.72 2.58 -7.99
C PHE A 87 -15.52 2.44 -8.95
N MET A 88 -14.28 2.69 -8.49
CA MET A 88 -13.09 2.50 -9.32
C MET A 88 -12.75 1.02 -9.55
N GLY A 89 -13.35 0.12 -8.77
CA GLY A 89 -13.20 -1.32 -8.91
C GLY A 89 -14.09 -1.93 -10.00
N THR A 90 -15.01 -1.16 -10.60
CA THR A 90 -15.89 -1.68 -11.66
C THR A 90 -15.09 -1.96 -12.93
N PRO A 91 -15.20 -3.17 -13.51
CA PRO A 91 -14.44 -3.54 -14.69
C PRO A 91 -14.94 -2.78 -15.93
N LEU A 92 -14.03 -2.40 -16.83
CA LEU A 92 -14.40 -1.92 -18.15
C LEU A 92 -14.96 -3.08 -19.01
N SER A 93 -15.76 -2.75 -20.02
CA SER A 93 -16.23 -3.73 -21.00
C SER A 93 -15.04 -4.46 -21.64
N GLY A 94 -15.00 -5.79 -21.51
CA GLY A 94 -13.88 -6.63 -21.98
C GLY A 94 -12.87 -7.04 -20.90
N ALA A 95 -12.95 -6.44 -19.70
CA ALA A 95 -12.17 -6.88 -18.54
C ALA A 95 -12.92 -8.00 -17.79
N GLN A 96 -12.65 -9.26 -18.12
CA GLN A 96 -13.20 -10.40 -17.38
C GLN A 96 -12.50 -10.56 -16.03
N SER A 97 -13.20 -10.81 -14.92
CA SER A 97 -12.54 -11.21 -13.66
C SER A 97 -11.72 -12.49 -13.88
N GLY A 98 -10.52 -12.57 -13.31
CA GLY A 98 -9.70 -13.78 -13.41
C GLY A 98 -10.16 -14.92 -12.47
N GLY A 99 -10.86 -14.59 -11.38
CA GLY A 99 -11.35 -15.56 -10.40
C GLY A 99 -10.27 -16.47 -9.79
N ASP A 100 -10.71 -17.41 -8.95
CA ASP A 100 -9.82 -18.43 -8.39
C ASP A 100 -9.97 -19.74 -9.16
N THR A 101 -8.86 -20.43 -9.41
CA THR A 101 -8.92 -21.80 -9.94
C THR A 101 -9.32 -22.79 -8.84
N HIS A 102 -10.00 -23.86 -9.22
CA HIS A 102 -10.24 -24.97 -8.33
C HIS A 102 -8.93 -25.77 -8.11
N PRO A 103 -8.66 -26.25 -6.88
CA PRO A 103 -7.55 -27.15 -6.64
C PRO A 103 -7.68 -28.40 -7.50
N ARG A 104 -6.56 -28.90 -8.06
CA ARG A 104 -6.59 -30.14 -8.85
C ARG A 104 -6.93 -31.33 -7.94
N ILE A 105 -7.73 -32.27 -8.44
CA ILE A 105 -8.17 -33.47 -7.71
C ILE A 105 -6.97 -34.25 -7.11
N ASN A 106 -5.86 -34.32 -7.85
CA ASN A 106 -4.65 -35.06 -7.45
C ASN A 106 -3.61 -34.19 -6.71
N ASN A 107 -3.82 -32.87 -6.62
CA ASN A 107 -2.94 -31.95 -5.90
C ASN A 107 -3.73 -30.75 -5.39
N SER A 108 -4.30 -30.87 -4.20
CA SER A 108 -5.09 -29.82 -3.55
C SER A 108 -4.29 -28.56 -3.21
N LYS A 109 -2.95 -28.58 -3.35
CA LYS A 109 -2.05 -27.47 -3.04
C LYS A 109 -1.80 -26.53 -4.22
N THR A 110 -2.28 -26.83 -5.42
CA THR A 110 -2.11 -25.97 -6.60
C THR A 110 -3.39 -25.15 -6.84
N ARG A 111 -3.53 -24.03 -6.14
CA ARG A 111 -4.60 -23.05 -6.36
C ARG A 111 -3.98 -21.76 -6.90
N ILE A 112 -4.50 -21.27 -8.02
CA ILE A 112 -4.19 -19.95 -8.55
C ILE A 112 -5.30 -19.03 -8.10
N ARG A 113 -4.94 -17.90 -7.51
CA ARG A 113 -5.88 -16.85 -7.11
C ARG A 113 -5.65 -15.64 -7.98
N PHE A 114 -6.73 -15.06 -8.48
CA PHE A 114 -6.68 -13.78 -9.17
C PHE A 114 -7.22 -12.68 -8.26
N LYS A 115 -6.49 -11.58 -8.17
CA LYS A 115 -6.92 -10.36 -7.49
C LYS A 115 -6.85 -9.18 -8.44
N ASP A 116 -7.93 -8.42 -8.49
CA ASP A 116 -7.90 -7.05 -8.97
C ASP A 116 -7.33 -6.13 -7.88
N ALA A 117 -6.77 -5.00 -8.27
CA ALA A 117 -6.07 -4.11 -7.36
C ALA A 117 -6.12 -2.65 -7.77
N ALA A 118 -6.00 -1.77 -6.77
CA ALA A 118 -5.86 -0.35 -6.96
C ALA A 118 -4.82 0.22 -5.99
N ALA A 119 -4.08 1.22 -6.45
CA ALA A 119 -3.29 2.10 -5.59
C ALA A 119 -3.81 3.53 -5.75
N ILE A 120 -4.29 4.08 -4.66
CA ILE A 120 -4.92 5.41 -4.61
C ILE A 120 -4.18 6.24 -3.56
N GLY A 121 -3.96 7.52 -3.85
CA GLY A 121 -3.32 8.46 -2.94
C GLY A 121 -4.02 8.53 -1.59
N HIS A 122 -3.24 8.38 -0.51
CA HIS A 122 -3.79 8.33 0.84
C HIS A 122 -4.53 9.64 1.17
N PRO A 123 -5.75 9.57 1.74
CA PRO A 123 -6.56 10.76 2.03
C PRO A 123 -6.08 11.56 3.26
N ALA A 124 -4.87 11.28 3.76
CA ALA A 124 -4.34 11.95 4.94
C ALA A 124 -4.00 13.40 4.59
N ASP A 125 -4.93 14.30 4.94
CA ASP A 125 -4.89 15.71 4.60
C ASP A 125 -4.17 16.54 5.69
N ALA A 126 -4.42 17.86 5.70
CA ALA A 126 -3.98 18.85 6.66
C ALA A 126 -4.14 18.46 8.14
N SER A 127 -5.08 17.58 8.53
CA SER A 127 -5.18 17.11 9.92
C SER A 127 -3.96 16.27 10.33
N PHE A 128 -3.52 15.34 9.48
CA PHE A 128 -2.33 14.53 9.70
C PHE A 128 -1.07 15.40 9.69
N PHE A 129 -0.94 16.33 8.73
CA PHE A 129 0.19 17.25 8.71
C PHE A 129 0.16 18.25 9.88
N ARG A 130 -1.01 18.69 10.36
CA ARG A 130 -1.14 19.48 11.60
C ARG A 130 -0.65 18.69 12.82
N PHE A 131 -1.03 17.43 12.93
CA PHE A 131 -0.55 16.53 13.98
C PHE A 131 0.98 16.39 13.93
N LEU A 132 1.55 16.11 12.76
CA LEU A 132 3.00 16.02 12.59
C LEU A 132 3.72 17.34 12.91
N ASN A 133 3.16 18.47 12.48
CA ASN A 133 3.74 19.79 12.75
C ASN A 133 3.74 20.14 14.25
N HIS A 134 2.78 19.64 15.02
CA HIS A 134 2.79 19.80 16.47
C HIS A 134 3.88 18.94 17.14
N ALA A 135 4.19 17.77 16.55
CA ALA A 135 5.26 16.89 17.02
C ALA A 135 6.68 17.37 16.60
N GLY A 136 6.78 18.25 15.60
CA GLY A 136 8.05 18.84 15.17
C GLY A 136 8.07 19.16 13.67
N TYR A 137 9.27 19.36 13.12
CA TYR A 137 9.41 19.50 11.67
C TYR A 137 9.19 18.14 10.99
N SER A 138 8.34 18.11 9.95
CA SER A 138 8.05 16.91 9.16
C SER A 138 8.37 17.11 7.68
N CYS A 139 8.42 15.99 6.97
CA CYS A 139 8.60 15.97 5.53
C CYS A 139 7.25 16.11 4.85
N SER A 140 7.24 16.73 3.66
CA SER A 140 6.10 16.71 2.76
C SER A 140 6.15 15.45 1.89
N SER A 141 5.02 14.82 1.60
CA SER A 141 4.90 13.86 0.50
C SER A 141 4.53 14.60 -0.79
N SER A 142 4.80 14.00 -1.95
CA SER A 142 4.31 14.47 -3.26
C SER A 142 3.05 13.74 -3.72
N VAL A 143 2.45 12.92 -2.86
CA VAL A 143 1.19 12.24 -3.18
C VAL A 143 0.04 13.24 -3.26
N VAL A 144 -0.80 13.07 -4.27
CA VAL A 144 -2.09 13.76 -4.38
C VAL A 144 -3.17 12.89 -3.73
N PRO A 145 -3.88 13.35 -2.68
CA PRO A 145 -4.96 12.60 -2.05
C PRO A 145 -6.03 12.17 -3.06
N PHE A 146 -6.57 10.95 -2.92
CA PHE A 146 -7.58 10.34 -3.78
C PHE A 146 -7.19 10.13 -5.26
N GLN A 147 -5.96 10.48 -5.66
CA GLN A 147 -5.49 10.24 -7.02
C GLN A 147 -5.32 8.74 -7.27
N PRO A 148 -5.98 8.14 -8.27
CA PRO A 148 -5.67 6.77 -8.67
C PRO A 148 -4.31 6.75 -9.39
N TYR A 149 -3.33 6.09 -8.80
CA TYR A 149 -2.02 5.84 -9.41
C TYR A 149 -2.01 4.55 -10.21
N PHE A 150 -2.81 3.56 -9.82
CA PHE A 150 -2.98 2.32 -10.57
C PHE A 150 -4.38 1.76 -10.36
N LEU A 151 -4.98 1.26 -11.45
CA LEU A 151 -6.24 0.53 -11.45
C LEU A 151 -6.07 -0.68 -12.37
N SER A 152 -6.16 -1.90 -11.83
CA SER A 152 -5.99 -3.14 -12.58
C SER A 152 -7.01 -3.32 -13.71
N SER A 153 -8.18 -2.67 -13.60
CA SER A 153 -9.24 -2.67 -14.61
C SER A 153 -8.85 -1.92 -15.89
N LEU A 154 -7.89 -1.00 -15.82
CA LEU A 154 -7.38 -0.24 -16.98
C LEU A 154 -6.16 -0.90 -17.63
N ASP A 155 -5.48 -1.79 -16.90
CA ASP A 155 -4.22 -2.41 -17.32
C ASP A 155 -4.43 -3.83 -17.89
N LEU A 156 -5.22 -3.91 -18.97
CA LEU A 156 -5.72 -5.19 -19.49
C LEU A 156 -4.64 -6.12 -20.02
N LEU A 157 -3.55 -5.59 -20.57
CA LEU A 157 -2.49 -6.43 -21.11
C LEU A 157 -1.61 -6.95 -19.98
N SER A 158 -0.94 -6.06 -19.27
CA SER A 158 0.15 -6.43 -18.38
C SER A 158 -0.33 -7.03 -17.07
N TRP A 159 -1.38 -6.48 -16.44
CA TRP A 159 -1.95 -7.07 -15.23
C TRP A 159 -2.61 -8.43 -15.44
N ARG A 160 -3.26 -8.65 -16.59
CA ARG A 160 -4.03 -9.89 -16.85
C ARG A 160 -3.19 -11.00 -17.46
N SER A 161 -2.33 -10.66 -18.42
CA SER A 161 -1.53 -11.66 -19.16
C SER A 161 -0.11 -11.81 -18.60
N GLY A 162 0.42 -10.81 -17.90
CA GLY A 162 1.82 -10.77 -17.48
C GLY A 162 2.81 -10.47 -18.60
N ILE A 163 2.34 -10.09 -19.80
CA ILE A 163 3.21 -9.67 -20.91
C ILE A 163 3.57 -8.19 -20.74
N PRO A 164 4.85 -7.80 -20.94
CA PRO A 164 6.00 -8.62 -21.30
C PRO A 164 6.77 -9.19 -20.11
N GLU A 165 6.37 -8.89 -18.88
CA GLU A 165 7.13 -9.16 -17.65
C GLU A 165 7.42 -10.64 -17.38
N MET A 166 6.62 -11.55 -17.93
CA MET A 166 6.87 -13.00 -17.81
C MET A 166 8.22 -13.42 -18.42
N LEU A 167 8.79 -12.58 -19.29
CA LEU A 167 10.07 -12.80 -19.94
C LEU A 167 11.24 -12.17 -19.16
N TYR A 168 10.97 -11.47 -18.06
CA TYR A 168 12.02 -10.83 -17.28
C TYR A 168 12.80 -11.88 -16.48
N PRO A 169 14.12 -11.68 -16.27
CA PRO A 169 14.94 -12.59 -15.46
C PRO A 169 14.33 -12.89 -14.09
N GLU A 170 13.74 -11.88 -13.45
CA GLU A 170 13.10 -11.97 -12.13
C GLU A 170 11.84 -12.84 -12.11
N ALA A 171 11.23 -13.09 -13.27
CA ALA A 171 10.10 -14.02 -13.42
C ALA A 171 10.55 -15.45 -13.69
N LEU A 172 11.77 -15.64 -14.21
CA LEU A 172 12.28 -16.92 -14.68
C LEU A 172 13.26 -17.58 -13.71
N ILE A 173 13.92 -16.76 -12.88
CA ILE A 173 14.90 -17.19 -11.89
C ILE A 173 14.22 -17.23 -10.52
N PRO A 174 14.06 -18.42 -9.91
CA PRO A 174 13.55 -18.54 -8.55
C PRO A 174 14.34 -17.67 -7.56
N GLU A 175 13.69 -17.21 -6.48
CA GLU A 175 14.30 -16.46 -5.37
C GLU A 175 14.78 -15.02 -5.68
N GLN A 176 14.75 -14.53 -6.93
CA GLN A 176 15.25 -13.18 -7.24
C GLN A 176 14.35 -12.03 -6.77
N ARG A 177 13.03 -12.23 -6.78
CA ARG A 177 12.03 -11.20 -6.39
C ARG A 177 10.80 -11.86 -5.81
N GLU A 178 10.88 -12.26 -4.55
CA GLU A 178 9.80 -12.99 -3.89
C GLU A 178 9.45 -12.39 -2.53
N VAL A 179 8.15 -12.24 -2.28
CA VAL A 179 7.62 -11.87 -0.98
C VAL A 179 7.59 -13.14 -0.14
N GLY A 180 8.29 -13.14 0.98
CA GLY A 180 8.39 -14.31 1.82
C GLY A 180 9.59 -14.26 2.74
N GLN A 181 9.72 -15.30 3.54
CA GLN A 181 10.90 -15.58 4.35
C GLN A 181 11.28 -17.05 4.17
N THR A 182 12.48 -17.43 4.62
CA THR A 182 12.94 -18.83 4.52
C THR A 182 11.93 -19.76 5.21
N GLY A 183 11.37 -20.71 4.45
CA GLY A 183 10.34 -21.64 4.92
C GLY A 183 8.89 -21.12 4.86
N ASP A 184 8.66 -19.86 4.50
CA ASP A 184 7.33 -19.30 4.26
C ASP A 184 7.33 -18.32 3.06
N LEU A 185 7.26 -18.89 1.86
CA LEU A 185 7.18 -18.13 0.62
C LEU A 185 5.74 -17.77 0.29
N TRP A 186 5.45 -16.47 0.15
CA TRP A 186 4.10 -16.00 -0.15
C TRP A 186 3.85 -15.93 -1.66
N GLY A 187 4.86 -15.51 -2.42
CA GLY A 187 4.78 -15.48 -3.88
C GLY A 187 5.81 -14.59 -4.56
N ASN A 188 6.00 -14.79 -5.85
CA ASN A 188 6.87 -14.00 -6.72
C ASN A 188 6.28 -12.61 -7.00
N VAL A 189 7.13 -11.59 -7.15
CA VAL A 189 6.71 -10.25 -7.58
C VAL A 189 6.52 -10.22 -9.11
N TYR A 190 7.42 -10.83 -9.89
CA TYR A 190 7.36 -10.83 -11.35
C TYR A 190 6.84 -12.15 -11.93
N PRO A 191 5.98 -12.13 -12.95
CA PRO A 191 5.37 -10.94 -13.56
C PRO A 191 4.36 -10.28 -12.61
N ARG A 192 4.27 -8.94 -12.64
CA ARG A 192 3.37 -8.20 -11.74
C ARG A 192 1.93 -8.25 -12.25
N THR A 193 1.31 -9.41 -12.07
CA THR A 193 -0.06 -9.70 -12.49
C THR A 193 -1.01 -9.83 -11.31
N GLY A 194 -2.30 -9.88 -11.60
CA GLY A 194 -3.32 -10.25 -10.62
C GLY A 194 -3.29 -11.73 -10.23
N ALA A 195 -2.69 -12.60 -11.04
CA ALA A 195 -2.68 -14.04 -10.83
C ALA A 195 -1.49 -14.50 -9.99
N LEU A 196 -1.74 -15.31 -8.96
CA LEU A 196 -0.70 -15.89 -8.12
C LEU A 196 -1.04 -17.33 -7.72
N GLY A 197 -0.05 -18.23 -7.85
CA GLY A 197 -0.13 -19.58 -7.29
C GLY A 197 0.03 -19.55 -5.77
N GLN A 198 -1.07 -19.35 -5.04
CA GLN A 198 -1.07 -19.31 -3.59
C GLN A 198 -2.40 -19.82 -3.02
N THR A 199 -2.32 -20.81 -2.14
CA THR A 199 -3.51 -21.39 -1.49
C THR A 199 -4.08 -20.47 -0.43
N HIS A 200 -3.25 -19.71 0.26
CA HIS A 200 -3.67 -18.80 1.33
C HIS A 200 -4.14 -17.45 0.78
N ASP A 201 -5.41 -17.11 0.99
CA ASP A 201 -6.02 -15.94 0.36
C ASP A 201 -5.40 -14.59 0.77
N TYR A 202 -5.12 -14.41 2.07
CA TYR A 202 -4.45 -13.22 2.58
C TYR A 202 -3.05 -13.02 1.97
N LYS A 203 -2.25 -14.09 1.84
CA LYS A 203 -0.92 -14.03 1.23
C LYS A 203 -1.01 -13.61 -0.23
N ALA A 204 -2.01 -14.14 -0.97
CA ALA A 204 -2.27 -13.72 -2.33
C ALA A 204 -2.61 -12.22 -2.41
N GLY A 205 -3.53 -11.74 -1.58
CA GLY A 205 -3.86 -10.31 -1.52
C GLY A 205 -2.66 -9.43 -1.18
N ALA A 206 -1.82 -9.83 -0.22
CA ALA A 206 -0.66 -9.07 0.21
C ALA A 206 0.43 -9.00 -0.89
N VAL A 207 0.68 -10.11 -1.59
CA VAL A 207 1.59 -10.13 -2.75
C VAL A 207 1.04 -9.26 -3.88
N THR A 208 -0.27 -9.31 -4.14
CA THR A 208 -0.91 -8.41 -5.12
C THR A 208 -0.71 -6.95 -4.74
N ALA A 209 -0.91 -6.57 -3.47
CA ALA A 209 -0.66 -5.21 -2.99
C ALA A 209 0.82 -4.80 -3.16
N GLN A 210 1.76 -5.71 -2.86
CA GLN A 210 3.18 -5.50 -3.10
C GLN A 210 3.48 -5.24 -4.58
N ARG A 211 2.95 -6.06 -5.49
CA ARG A 211 3.11 -5.90 -6.95
C ARG A 211 2.59 -4.55 -7.41
N THR A 212 1.38 -4.17 -6.98
CA THR A 212 0.77 -2.88 -7.30
C THR A 212 1.63 -1.71 -6.83
N ALA A 213 2.14 -1.75 -5.61
CA ALA A 213 3.01 -0.70 -5.09
C ALA A 213 4.39 -0.67 -5.77
N ASP A 214 4.94 -1.81 -6.18
CA ASP A 214 6.19 -1.90 -6.94
C ASP A 214 6.05 -1.30 -8.35
N ILE A 215 4.89 -1.44 -9.00
CA ILE A 215 4.57 -0.77 -10.27
C ILE A 215 4.63 0.75 -10.11
N VAL A 216 3.82 1.30 -9.18
CA VAL A 216 3.62 2.76 -9.08
C VAL A 216 4.85 3.49 -8.54
N THR A 217 5.72 2.82 -7.78
CA THR A 217 6.93 3.45 -7.23
C THR A 217 8.14 3.38 -8.16
N ARG A 218 7.94 2.95 -9.41
CA ARG A 218 8.97 2.90 -10.46
C ARG A 218 8.54 3.72 -11.68
N LYS A 219 9.48 3.99 -12.59
CA LYS A 219 9.22 4.66 -13.88
C LYS A 219 9.41 3.68 -15.04
N GLY A 220 8.72 3.92 -16.15
CA GLY A 220 8.93 3.14 -17.38
C GLY A 220 8.51 1.67 -17.31
N GLN A 221 7.65 1.30 -16.36
CA GLN A 221 7.07 -0.04 -16.30
C GLN A 221 6.09 -0.25 -17.46
N PHE A 222 6.01 -1.46 -18.00
CA PHE A 222 5.03 -1.83 -19.02
C PHE A 222 3.67 -2.11 -18.35
N HIS A 223 3.02 -1.05 -17.87
CA HIS A 223 1.71 -1.07 -17.23
C HIS A 223 0.99 0.26 -17.52
N VAL A 224 -0.33 0.29 -17.41
CA VAL A 224 -1.13 1.53 -17.41
C VAL A 224 -1.21 2.09 -15.98
N TYR A 225 -0.39 3.10 -15.67
CA TYR A 225 -0.29 3.69 -14.33
C TYR A 225 0.25 5.11 -14.36
N LEU A 226 0.15 5.81 -13.22
CA LEU A 226 0.85 7.07 -12.96
C LEU A 226 2.04 6.80 -12.01
N PRO A 227 3.27 7.22 -12.36
CA PRO A 227 4.43 6.97 -11.52
C PRO A 227 4.46 7.92 -10.30
N LEU A 228 4.45 7.34 -9.10
CA LEU A 228 4.71 8.02 -7.83
C LEU A 228 6.22 8.03 -7.54
N VAL A 229 6.95 8.84 -8.30
CA VAL A 229 8.40 8.97 -8.15
C VAL A 229 8.79 10.44 -8.05
N THR A 230 9.20 10.86 -6.85
CA THR A 230 9.66 12.22 -6.56
C THR A 230 11.16 12.34 -6.82
N ALA A 231 11.59 13.45 -7.43
CA ALA A 231 13.01 13.75 -7.56
C ALA A 231 13.61 14.23 -6.22
N PRO A 232 14.84 13.80 -5.88
CA PRO A 232 15.56 14.39 -4.75
C PRO A 232 15.84 15.87 -5.03
N ARG A 233 15.86 16.67 -3.97
CA ARG A 233 16.23 18.09 -4.02
C ARG A 233 17.05 18.43 -2.78
N PRO A 234 17.81 19.53 -2.76
CA PRO A 234 18.69 19.83 -1.64
C PRO A 234 17.94 19.88 -0.30
N GLY A 235 18.39 19.09 0.68
CA GLY A 235 17.72 18.91 1.97
C GLY A 235 16.46 18.03 1.97
N TYR A 236 16.19 17.29 0.90
CA TYR A 236 15.02 16.42 0.78
C TYR A 236 15.35 15.14 -0.02
N TRP A 237 15.22 14.00 0.64
CA TRP A 237 15.52 12.67 0.11
C TRP A 237 14.23 11.83 0.10
N PRO A 238 13.59 11.69 -1.07
CA PRO A 238 12.41 10.85 -1.22
C PRO A 238 12.78 9.35 -1.10
N PRO A 239 11.80 8.49 -0.76
CA PRO A 239 12.02 7.06 -0.65
C PRO A 239 12.42 6.43 -2.00
N PRO A 240 13.32 5.45 -2.01
CA PRO A 240 13.60 4.64 -3.19
C PRO A 240 12.38 3.78 -3.56
N PRO A 241 12.30 3.23 -4.78
CA PRO A 241 11.25 2.28 -5.17
C PRO A 241 11.10 1.17 -4.13
N ILE A 242 9.87 0.68 -3.96
CA ILE A 242 9.67 -0.34 -2.96
C ILE A 242 10.36 -1.65 -3.38
N GLN A 243 10.86 -2.37 -2.39
CA GLN A 243 11.46 -3.68 -2.58
C GLN A 243 11.17 -4.56 -1.38
N GLU A 244 10.65 -5.74 -1.66
CA GLU A 244 10.38 -6.79 -0.68
C GLU A 244 11.64 -7.21 0.06
N ASN A 245 11.49 -7.70 1.28
CA ASN A 245 12.58 -8.19 2.16
C ASN A 245 13.65 -7.14 2.55
N VAL A 246 13.58 -5.89 2.07
CA VAL A 246 14.51 -4.82 2.45
C VAL A 246 14.04 -4.10 3.71
N SER A 247 14.91 -3.97 4.72
CA SER A 247 14.58 -3.31 5.99
C SER A 247 14.53 -1.80 5.84
N GLY A 248 13.47 -1.19 6.39
CA GLY A 248 13.28 0.26 6.36
C GLY A 248 13.06 0.85 4.96
N ASN A 249 12.64 0.05 3.98
CA ASN A 249 12.28 0.51 2.63
C ASN A 249 10.81 0.96 2.51
N HIS A 250 9.89 0.23 3.13
CA HIS A 250 8.47 0.54 3.25
C HIS A 250 7.86 -0.25 4.41
N ALA A 251 6.62 0.08 4.76
CA ALA A 251 5.82 -0.70 5.69
C ALA A 251 4.34 -0.70 5.28
N TRP A 252 3.62 -1.72 5.72
CA TRP A 252 2.22 -1.96 5.45
C TRP A 252 1.42 -1.90 6.75
N GLN A 253 0.33 -1.16 6.75
CA GLN A 253 -0.67 -1.16 7.81
C GLN A 253 -1.93 -1.82 7.27
N MET A 254 -2.40 -2.91 7.87
CA MET A 254 -3.69 -3.48 7.47
C MET A 254 -4.82 -2.54 7.87
N LEU A 255 -5.70 -2.30 6.92
CA LEU A 255 -6.89 -1.46 7.09
C LEU A 255 -8.16 -2.32 7.07
N TYR A 256 -8.23 -3.30 6.17
CA TYR A 256 -9.33 -4.25 6.04
C TYR A 256 -8.75 -5.66 5.76
N PRO A 257 -9.27 -6.76 6.36
CA PRO A 257 -10.53 -6.90 7.11
C PRO A 257 -10.50 -6.47 8.57
N ARG A 258 -9.31 -6.31 9.16
CA ARG A 258 -9.15 -5.85 10.54
C ARG A 258 -8.10 -4.75 10.56
N LYS A 259 -8.51 -3.55 10.97
CA LYS A 259 -7.61 -2.40 11.06
C LYS A 259 -6.57 -2.62 12.17
N GLU A 260 -5.32 -2.39 11.83
CA GLU A 260 -4.20 -2.40 12.75
C GLU A 260 -3.72 -1.00 13.10
N ASN A 261 -3.21 -0.86 14.32
CA ASN A 261 -2.57 0.37 14.80
C ASN A 261 -1.03 0.30 14.72
N HIS A 262 -0.48 -0.68 14.02
CA HIS A 262 0.95 -0.80 13.78
C HIS A 262 1.21 -1.16 12.31
N CYS A 263 2.48 -1.00 11.92
CA CYS A 263 2.95 -1.29 10.59
C CYS A 263 3.92 -2.47 10.63
N ALA A 264 3.85 -3.32 9.61
CA ALA A 264 4.74 -4.45 9.43
C ALA A 264 5.22 -4.50 7.97
N ARG A 265 6.27 -5.27 7.71
CA ARG A 265 6.63 -5.66 6.34
C ARG A 265 5.96 -6.99 6.04
N PHE A 266 5.88 -7.38 4.78
CA PHE A 266 5.49 -8.75 4.43
C PHE A 266 6.74 -9.65 4.35
N PRO A 267 6.68 -10.87 4.89
CA PRO A 267 5.66 -11.43 5.78
C PRO A 267 5.51 -10.66 7.11
N ASP A 268 4.28 -10.47 7.59
CA ASP A 268 4.03 -9.70 8.82
C ASP A 268 4.15 -10.51 10.11
N ARG A 269 4.33 -11.84 10.01
CA ARG A 269 4.45 -12.74 11.16
C ARG A 269 5.42 -13.91 10.91
N SER A 270 5.52 -14.81 11.88
CA SER A 270 6.42 -15.96 11.84
C SER A 270 5.90 -17.07 10.91
N ILE A 271 6.77 -18.03 10.60
CA ILE A 271 6.45 -19.17 9.72
C ILE A 271 5.36 -20.11 10.29
N THR A 272 5.12 -20.09 11.61
CA THR A 272 4.12 -20.96 12.26
C THR A 272 2.74 -20.32 12.35
N ASP A 273 2.61 -19.04 11.96
CA ASP A 273 1.35 -18.31 12.04
C ASP A 273 0.38 -18.75 10.93
N THR A 274 -0.88 -18.97 11.31
CA THR A 274 -1.92 -19.45 10.39
C THR A 274 -2.57 -18.34 9.57
N TYR A 275 -2.44 -17.07 9.99
CA TYR A 275 -3.10 -15.90 9.39
C TYR A 275 -4.63 -16.01 9.28
N ALA A 276 -5.26 -16.92 10.04
CA ALA A 276 -6.71 -17.13 9.99
C ALA A 276 -7.51 -15.88 10.41
N ASP A 277 -6.96 -15.10 11.34
CA ASP A 277 -7.53 -13.83 11.81
C ASP A 277 -7.42 -12.68 10.79
N ARG A 278 -6.60 -12.87 9.73
CA ARG A 278 -6.44 -11.92 8.63
C ARG A 278 -7.37 -12.18 7.47
N LEU A 279 -8.05 -13.32 7.44
CA LEU A 279 -8.84 -13.71 6.28
C LEU A 279 -10.11 -12.85 6.15
N SER A 280 -10.31 -12.34 4.93
CA SER A 280 -11.52 -11.64 4.56
C SER A 280 -12.56 -12.63 4.03
N PRO A 281 -13.82 -12.62 4.50
CA PRO A 281 -14.85 -13.54 4.02
C PRO A 281 -15.09 -13.45 2.50
N ALA A 282 -14.93 -12.25 1.94
CA ALA A 282 -15.07 -11.98 0.51
C ALA A 282 -13.73 -11.99 -0.25
N GLY A 283 -12.61 -12.23 0.45
CA GLY A 283 -11.27 -12.20 -0.13
C GLY A 283 -10.78 -10.79 -0.52
N ASN A 284 -11.35 -9.76 0.11
CA ASN A 284 -10.98 -8.37 -0.17
C ASN A 284 -10.09 -7.83 0.96
N TYR A 285 -9.09 -7.04 0.61
CA TYR A 285 -8.10 -6.52 1.54
C TYR A 285 -7.73 -5.10 1.18
N THR A 286 -7.38 -4.31 2.20
CA THR A 286 -6.82 -2.98 2.02
C THR A 286 -5.71 -2.74 3.01
N TRP A 287 -4.64 -2.11 2.54
CA TRP A 287 -3.52 -1.68 3.35
C TRP A 287 -3.18 -0.21 3.07
N ALA A 288 -2.66 0.49 4.08
CA ALA A 288 -1.93 1.72 3.86
C ALA A 288 -0.45 1.41 3.66
N LEU A 289 0.13 1.96 2.60
CA LEU A 289 1.56 1.93 2.31
C LEU A 289 2.23 3.13 2.95
N TRP A 290 3.19 2.85 3.83
CA TRP A 290 4.00 3.82 4.52
C TRP A 290 5.42 3.81 3.96
N ARG A 291 5.93 4.98 3.56
CA ARG A 291 7.27 5.10 2.96
C ARG A 291 8.17 6.08 3.70
N PRO A 292 9.46 5.74 3.86
CA PRO A 292 10.42 6.51 4.66
C PRO A 292 10.91 7.74 3.90
N TYR A 293 10.60 8.91 4.43
CA TYR A 293 11.14 10.18 3.96
C TYR A 293 12.28 10.63 4.86
N SER A 294 13.28 11.29 4.27
CA SER A 294 14.26 12.07 5.03
C SER A 294 14.28 13.49 4.50
N CYS A 295 14.28 14.47 5.40
CA CYS A 295 14.29 15.88 4.99
C CYS A 295 14.84 16.80 6.08
N CYS A 296 15.09 18.04 5.70
CA CYS A 296 15.57 19.11 6.55
C CYS A 296 14.76 20.37 6.35
N GLN A 297 14.51 21.10 7.43
CA GLN A 297 13.87 22.40 7.34
C GLN A 297 14.80 23.35 6.60
N ARG A 298 14.33 23.93 5.49
CA ARG A 298 15.11 24.90 4.74
C ARG A 298 15.37 26.15 5.60
N ARG A 299 16.63 26.44 5.88
CA ARG A 299 17.08 27.61 6.68
C ARG A 299 17.99 28.58 5.92
N GLY A 300 18.17 28.38 4.62
CA GLY A 300 18.97 29.24 3.74
C GLY A 300 18.66 29.01 2.26
N GLN A 301 19.25 29.82 1.39
CA GLN A 301 19.04 29.68 -0.06
C GLN A 301 19.76 28.44 -0.60
N THR A 302 21.00 28.19 -0.14
CA THR A 302 21.88 27.12 -0.66
C THR A 302 22.07 26.03 0.39
N PHE A 303 21.99 24.77 -0.03
CA PHE A 303 22.31 23.62 0.82
C PHE A 303 23.80 23.33 0.75
N LEU A 304 24.46 23.21 1.90
CA LEU A 304 25.90 22.96 1.99
C LEU A 304 26.21 21.47 2.24
N GLY A 305 25.33 20.77 2.95
CA GLY A 305 25.51 19.36 3.28
C GLY A 305 24.70 18.92 4.50
N SER A 306 24.84 17.65 4.87
CA SER A 306 24.21 17.09 6.07
C SER A 306 25.07 16.02 6.73
N THR A 307 24.95 15.89 8.05
CA THR A 307 25.48 14.77 8.84
C THR A 307 24.36 13.78 9.19
N GLY A 308 24.72 12.52 9.47
CA GLY A 308 23.81 11.48 9.94
C GLY A 308 22.97 10.76 8.85
N GLY A 309 22.44 9.57 9.18
CA GLY A 309 21.79 8.61 8.25
C GLY A 309 20.42 8.10 8.68
#